data_AF-A0A9Q3CS57-F1
#
_entry.id   AF-A0A9Q3CS57-F1
#
_cell.length_a   1.000
_cell.length_b   1.000
_cell.length_c   1.000
_cell.angle_alpha   90.00
_cell.angle_beta   90.00
_cell.angle_gamma   90.00
#
_symmetry.space_group_name_H-M   'P 1'
#
loop_
_entity.id
_entity.type
_entity.pdbx_description
1 polymer ?
#
loop_
_entity_poly.entity_id
_entity_poly.type
_entity_poly.pdbx_seq_one_letter_code
_entity_poly.pdbx_strand_id
1 'polypeptide(L)'
;MLKPPTEGESKTLEFIRQDVHNVSRDQGYSVSTLRSHMTHNQIKIGCDRSWTPNPNKNSSKKVTSRKLLCSFRLYARKYAKKITWTQVKNPENSHETTENIMAHPAFGKLNGQETPQISQMSESLLLPRKAQAQLCSQRESGMYLLIA
;
A
#
# COMPACT_ATOMS: atom_id res chain seq x y z
N MET A 1 7.74 -14.63 0.60
CA MET A 1 6.62 -14.64 -0.37
C MET A 1 5.44 -13.93 0.27
N LEU A 2 4.78 -13.00 -0.41
CA LEU A 2 3.58 -12.36 0.12
C LEU A 2 2.43 -13.35 0.03
N LYS A 3 2.00 -13.89 1.17
CA LYS A 3 0.79 -14.68 1.25
C LYS A 3 -0.38 -13.72 1.11
N PRO A 4 -1.24 -13.86 0.09
CA PRO A 4 -2.45 -13.05 0.01
C PRO A 4 -3.33 -13.30 1.24
N PRO A 5 -4.24 -12.37 1.56
CA PRO A 5 -5.38 -12.71 2.41
C PRO A 5 -6.10 -13.94 1.86
N THR A 6 -6.65 -14.75 2.76
CA THR A 6 -7.43 -15.95 2.40
C THR A 6 -8.51 -15.58 1.39
N GLU A 7 -8.64 -16.39 0.33
CA GLU A 7 -9.73 -16.22 -0.62
C GLU A 7 -11.06 -16.28 0.12
N GLY A 8 -11.83 -15.19 0.07
CA GLY A 8 -13.03 -15.05 0.88
C GLY A 8 -14.03 -14.07 0.29
N GLU A 9 -15.26 -14.10 0.80
CA GLU A 9 -16.29 -13.16 0.40
C GLU A 9 -16.08 -11.81 1.09
N SER A 10 -15.96 -10.74 0.31
CA SER A 10 -16.06 -9.38 0.84
C SER A 10 -17.20 -8.61 0.20
N LYS A 11 -17.79 -7.72 1.00
CA LYS A 11 -18.93 -6.89 0.58
C LYS A 11 -18.53 -5.79 -0.42
N THR A 12 -17.27 -5.34 -0.42
CA THR A 12 -16.79 -4.22 -1.26
C THR A 12 -15.34 -4.38 -1.72
N LEU A 13 -14.99 -3.73 -2.85
CA LEU A 13 -13.61 -3.67 -3.34
C LEU A 13 -12.69 -2.88 -2.40
N GLU A 14 -13.21 -1.87 -1.71
CA GLU A 14 -12.45 -1.12 -0.72
C GLU A 14 -12.03 -2.00 0.46
N PHE A 15 -12.91 -2.88 0.91
CA PHE A 15 -12.58 -3.83 1.96
C PHE A 15 -11.40 -4.72 1.56
N ILE A 16 -11.41 -5.26 0.34
CA ILE A 16 -10.26 -6.04 -0.16
C ILE A 16 -8.99 -5.22 -0.26
N ARG A 17 -9.07 -3.96 -0.72
CA ARG A 17 -7.88 -3.10 -0.75
C ARG A 17 -7.29 -2.96 0.64
N GLN A 18 -8.12 -2.71 1.64
CA GLN A 18 -7.68 -2.54 3.01
C GLN A 18 -7.12 -3.84 3.60
N ASP A 19 -7.80 -4.96 3.35
CA ASP A 19 -7.41 -6.28 3.86
C ASP A 19 -6.07 -6.74 3.26
N VAL A 20 -5.93 -6.67 1.93
CA VAL A 20 -4.67 -6.96 1.22
C VAL A 20 -3.55 -6.04 1.70
N HIS A 21 -3.85 -4.77 1.94
CA HIS A 21 -2.88 -3.81 2.45
C HIS A 21 -2.41 -4.18 3.86
N ASN A 22 -3.32 -4.51 4.78
CA ASN A 22 -3.00 -4.93 6.14
C ASN A 22 -2.18 -6.22 6.17
N VAL A 23 -2.63 -7.27 5.47
CA VAL A 23 -1.91 -8.55 5.39
C VAL A 23 -0.52 -8.39 4.77
N SER A 24 -0.38 -7.51 3.77
CA SER A 24 0.92 -7.21 3.20
C SER A 24 1.84 -6.47 4.17
N ARG A 25 1.29 -5.54 4.94
CA ARG A 25 2.01 -4.76 5.95
C ARG A 25 2.56 -5.68 7.04
N ASP A 26 1.73 -6.58 7.56
CA ASP A 26 2.11 -7.53 8.62
C ASP A 26 3.23 -8.48 8.16
N GLN A 27 3.32 -8.70 6.85
CA GLN A 27 4.39 -9.49 6.22
C GLN A 27 5.57 -8.66 5.73
N GLY A 28 5.68 -7.36 6.07
CA GLY A 28 6.83 -6.53 5.67
C GLY A 28 6.82 -6.11 4.19
N TYR A 29 5.68 -6.22 3.51
CA TYR A 29 5.50 -5.85 2.11
C TYR A 29 4.60 -4.61 1.98
N SER A 30 4.78 -3.88 0.88
CA SER A 30 3.95 -2.75 0.52
C SER A 30 3.28 -3.00 -0.82
N VAL A 31 1.97 -2.80 -0.90
CA VAL A 31 1.16 -3.03 -2.10
C VAL A 31 0.34 -1.79 -2.44
N SER A 32 0.17 -1.57 -3.74
CA SER A 32 -0.56 -0.43 -4.30
C SER A 32 -1.52 -0.90 -5.39
N THR A 33 -2.61 -0.15 -5.60
CA THR A 33 -3.50 -0.39 -6.74
C THR A 33 -2.79 0.03 -8.03
N LEU A 34 -2.50 -0.94 -8.90
CA LEU A 34 -1.87 -0.71 -10.19
C LEU A 34 -2.87 -0.27 -11.26
N ARG A 35 -4.09 -0.81 -11.19
CA ARG A 35 -5.18 -0.47 -12.12
C ARG A 35 -6.53 -0.76 -11.47
N SER A 36 -7.49 0.13 -11.67
CA SER A 36 -8.90 -0.11 -11.38
C SER A 36 -9.69 -0.13 -12.69
N HIS A 37 -10.68 -1.00 -12.79
CA HIS A 37 -11.58 -1.10 -13.93
C HIS A 37 -13.02 -1.03 -13.41
N MET A 38 -13.56 0.19 -13.31
CA MET A 38 -14.86 0.41 -12.68
C MET A 38 -16.00 -0.29 -13.43
N THR A 39 -15.96 -0.30 -14.77
CA THR A 39 -16.98 -0.98 -15.60
C THR A 39 -17.00 -2.50 -15.43
N HIS A 40 -15.90 -3.11 -14.96
CA HIS A 40 -15.83 -4.55 -14.70
C HIS A 40 -15.80 -4.87 -13.20
N ASN A 41 -15.96 -3.85 -12.35
CA ASN A 41 -15.74 -3.91 -10.91
C ASN A 41 -14.49 -4.71 -10.53
N GLN A 42 -13.38 -4.43 -11.21
CA GLN A 42 -12.12 -5.15 -11.03
C GLN A 42 -11.03 -4.21 -10.54
N ILE A 43 -10.16 -4.70 -9.67
CA ILE A 43 -8.93 -4.03 -9.25
C ILE A 43 -7.75 -4.98 -9.44
N LYS A 44 -6.62 -4.40 -9.83
CA LYS A 44 -5.32 -5.06 -9.91
C LYS A 44 -4.41 -4.40 -8.88
N ILE A 45 -3.98 -5.18 -7.91
CA ILE A 45 -3.04 -4.80 -6.86
C ILE A 45 -1.68 -5.44 -7.18
N GLY A 46 -0.60 -4.77 -6.82
CA GLY A 46 0.75 -5.33 -6.91
C GLY A 46 1.68 -4.64 -5.92
N CYS A 47 2.93 -5.11 -5.85
CA CYS A 47 3.94 -4.48 -5.01
C CYS A 47 4.08 -2.98 -5.35
N ASP A 48 4.20 -2.12 -4.35
CA ASP A 48 4.39 -0.67 -4.52
C ASP A 48 5.69 -0.35 -5.29
N ARG A 49 6.71 -1.19 -5.07
CA ARG A 49 7.96 -1.14 -5.83
C ARG A 49 7.86 -1.82 -7.19
N SER A 50 6.72 -2.35 -7.62
CA SER A 50 6.64 -3.05 -8.91
C SER A 50 6.90 -2.10 -10.09
N TRP A 51 7.70 -2.58 -11.04
CA TRP A 51 7.94 -1.93 -12.31
C TRP A 51 7.96 -2.96 -13.42
N THR A 52 7.43 -2.55 -14.56
CA THR A 52 7.54 -3.28 -15.82
C THR A 52 8.19 -2.33 -16.82
N PRO A 53 9.30 -2.71 -17.47
CA PRO A 53 9.87 -1.92 -18.54
C PRO A 53 8.80 -1.68 -19.61
N ASN A 54 8.67 -0.43 -20.06
CA ASN A 54 7.85 -0.14 -21.22
C ASN A 54 8.74 -0.29 -22.46
N PRO A 55 8.54 -1.35 -23.27
CA PRO A 55 9.39 -1.62 -24.44
C PRO A 55 9.31 -0.51 -25.49
N ASN A 56 8.25 0.31 -25.48
CA ASN A 56 8.02 1.37 -26.46
C ASN A 56 8.54 2.75 -26.01
N LYS A 57 9.21 2.86 -24.86
CA LYS A 57 9.72 4.13 -24.33
C LYS A 57 11.24 4.20 -24.53
N ASN A 58 11.67 4.85 -25.62
CA ASN A 58 13.09 5.09 -25.96
C ASN A 58 13.78 6.16 -25.09
N SER A 59 13.22 6.49 -23.93
CA SER A 59 13.81 7.49 -23.02
C SER A 59 13.59 7.04 -21.59
N SER A 60 14.65 6.49 -20.99
CA SER A 60 14.78 6.44 -19.54
C SER A 60 15.80 7.51 -19.15
N LYS A 61 15.34 8.64 -18.61
CA LYS A 61 16.21 9.44 -17.74
C LYS A 61 16.72 8.47 -16.67
N LYS A 62 18.04 8.43 -16.43
CA LYS A 62 18.65 7.67 -15.33
C LYS A 62 18.18 8.28 -14.00
N VAL A 63 16.97 7.93 -13.60
CA VAL A 63 16.46 8.19 -12.26
C VAL A 63 16.80 6.94 -11.47
N THR A 64 17.51 7.11 -10.35
CA THR A 64 17.67 6.06 -9.33
C THR A 64 16.29 5.72 -8.76
N SER A 65 15.59 4.83 -9.45
CA SER A 65 14.26 4.38 -9.07
C SER A 65 14.41 3.30 -8.00
N ARG A 66 13.70 3.46 -6.87
CA ARG A 66 13.57 2.39 -5.87
C ARG A 66 12.72 1.21 -6.36
N LYS A 67 12.16 1.28 -7.58
CA LYS A 67 11.34 0.22 -8.14
C LYS A 67 12.16 -1.01 -8.52
N LEU A 68 11.52 -2.16 -8.40
CA LEU A 68 12.01 -3.51 -8.66
C LEU A 68 11.15 -4.20 -9.72
N LEU A 69 11.73 -5.18 -10.38
CA LEU A 69 11.04 -6.08 -11.32
C LEU A 69 10.18 -7.12 -10.57
N CYS A 70 9.32 -6.65 -9.65
CA CYS A 70 8.41 -7.49 -8.89
C CYS A 70 7.18 -7.85 -9.73
N SER A 71 7.04 -9.15 -10.01
CA SER A 71 5.96 -9.73 -10.82
C SER A 71 4.69 -10.04 -10.04
N PHE A 72 4.69 -9.88 -8.71
CA PHE A 72 3.54 -10.14 -7.83
C PHE A 72 2.31 -9.36 -8.27
N ARG A 73 1.18 -10.05 -8.50
CA ARG A 73 -0.10 -9.43 -8.83
C ARG A 73 -1.24 -10.12 -8.09
N LEU A 74 -2.14 -9.30 -7.55
CA LEU A 74 -3.41 -9.76 -7.01
C LEU A 74 -4.54 -9.10 -7.81
N TYR A 75 -5.51 -9.91 -8.20
CA TYR A 75 -6.67 -9.48 -8.95
C TYR A 75 -7.90 -9.68 -8.09
N ALA A 76 -8.68 -8.62 -7.90
CA ALA A 76 -9.97 -8.75 -7.24
C ALA A 76 -11.08 -8.28 -8.16
N ARG A 77 -12.19 -9.01 -8.21
CA ARG A 77 -13.35 -8.67 -9.04
C ARG A 77 -14.64 -8.91 -8.26
N LYS A 78 -15.54 -7.93 -8.29
CA LYS A 78 -16.86 -8.02 -7.66
C LYS A 78 -17.87 -8.58 -8.65
N TYR A 79 -18.57 -9.65 -8.26
CA TYR A 79 -19.75 -10.15 -8.96
C TYR A 79 -21.04 -9.56 -8.39
N ALA A 80 -22.08 -9.50 -9.21
CA ALA A 80 -23.33 -8.79 -8.92
C ALA A 80 -24.06 -9.22 -7.62
N LYS A 81 -23.74 -10.38 -7.03
CA LYS A 81 -24.55 -11.01 -5.97
C LYS A 81 -23.88 -11.37 -4.64
N LYS A 82 -22.59 -11.03 -4.39
CA LYS A 82 -21.89 -10.98 -3.06
C LYS A 82 -20.44 -11.46 -3.07
N ILE A 83 -19.99 -12.13 -4.12
CA ILE A 83 -18.64 -12.71 -4.14
C ILE A 83 -17.67 -11.71 -4.77
N THR A 84 -16.81 -11.14 -3.95
CA THR A 84 -15.60 -10.48 -4.41
C THR A 84 -14.45 -11.42 -4.13
N TRP A 85 -13.86 -12.01 -5.17
CA TRP A 85 -12.80 -13.01 -5.07
C TRP A 85 -11.44 -12.37 -5.34
N THR A 86 -10.39 -12.86 -4.69
CA THR A 86 -9.00 -12.44 -4.90
C THR A 86 -8.23 -13.58 -5.55
N GLN A 87 -7.86 -13.45 -6.83
CA GLN A 87 -6.89 -14.35 -7.45
C GLN A 87 -5.49 -13.80 -7.26
N VAL A 88 -4.58 -14.62 -6.73
CA VAL A 88 -3.16 -14.32 -6.84
C VAL A 88 -2.61 -14.86 -8.14
N LYS A 89 -1.96 -13.98 -8.90
CA LYS A 89 -1.10 -14.34 -10.02
C LYS A 89 0.34 -14.00 -9.65
N ASN A 90 1.23 -14.98 -9.78
CA ASN A 90 2.63 -14.88 -9.41
C ASN A 90 2.79 -14.57 -7.91
N PRO A 91 2.60 -15.57 -7.02
CA PRO A 91 2.73 -15.38 -5.57
C PRO A 91 4.16 -15.05 -5.12
N GLU A 92 5.14 -15.20 -6.02
CA GLU A 92 6.54 -14.92 -5.73
C GLU A 92 6.85 -13.43 -5.83
N ASN A 93 7.45 -12.90 -4.77
CA ASN A 93 8.02 -11.56 -4.78
C ASN A 93 9.50 -11.70 -5.12
N SER A 94 9.95 -10.98 -6.16
CA SER A 94 11.35 -10.96 -6.57
C SER A 94 12.25 -10.16 -5.61
N HIS A 95 11.83 -9.95 -4.36
CA HIS A 95 12.57 -9.19 -3.36
C HIS A 95 12.15 -9.53 -1.93
N GLU A 96 13.09 -9.27 -1.03
CA GLU A 96 12.91 -9.43 0.41
C GLU A 96 11.95 -8.39 0.99
N THR A 97 11.42 -8.74 2.14
CA THR A 97 10.64 -7.85 3.00
C THR A 97 11.53 -6.72 3.49
N THR A 98 10.95 -5.58 3.83
CA THR A 98 11.71 -4.46 4.41
C THR A 98 11.51 -4.47 5.91
N GLU A 99 12.61 -4.36 6.68
CA GLU A 99 12.55 -4.24 8.14
C GLU A 99 11.85 -2.94 8.57
N ASN A 100 12.15 -1.84 7.87
CA ASN A 100 11.48 -0.56 8.08
C ASN A 100 10.29 -0.38 7.10
N ILE A 101 9.09 -0.77 7.54
CA ILE A 101 7.88 -0.63 6.73
C ILE A 101 7.56 0.83 6.41
N MET A 102 7.89 1.75 7.32
CA MET A 102 7.61 3.19 7.20
C MET A 102 8.47 3.87 6.12
N ALA A 103 9.57 3.24 5.70
CA ALA A 103 10.38 3.69 4.57
C ALA A 103 9.65 3.53 3.21
N HIS A 104 8.59 2.73 3.14
CA HIS A 104 7.77 2.61 1.93
C HIS A 104 6.85 3.83 1.78
N PRO A 105 6.85 4.48 0.60
CA PRO A 105 6.00 5.65 0.35
C PRO A 105 4.50 5.41 0.61
N ALA A 106 3.99 4.19 0.40
CA ALA A 106 2.60 3.88 0.67
C ALA A 106 2.24 3.97 2.16
N PHE A 107 3.16 3.57 3.06
CA PHE A 107 2.97 3.62 4.50
C PHE A 107 3.42 4.95 5.13
N GLY A 108 4.15 5.79 4.40
CA GLY A 108 4.52 7.14 4.82
C GLY A 108 3.43 8.21 4.60
N LYS A 109 2.28 7.84 4.00
CA LYS A 109 1.16 8.77 3.79
C LYS A 109 0.39 9.02 5.07
N LEU A 110 -0.05 10.27 5.25
CA LEU A 110 -0.95 10.65 6.32
C LEU A 110 -2.31 9.98 6.13
N ASN A 111 -2.89 9.47 7.21
CA ASN A 111 -4.28 9.03 7.23
C ASN A 111 -5.18 10.17 7.75
N GLY A 112 -6.51 10.01 7.61
CA GLY A 112 -7.46 11.06 8.01
C GLY A 112 -7.44 11.41 9.50
N GLN A 113 -6.95 10.52 10.36
CA GLN A 113 -6.85 10.73 11.81
C GLN A 113 -5.62 11.56 12.21
N GLU A 114 -4.63 11.68 11.32
CA GLU A 114 -3.37 12.41 11.57
C GLU A 114 -3.39 13.83 11.03
N THR A 115 -4.34 14.16 10.16
CA THR A 115 -4.54 15.52 9.65
C THR A 115 -4.71 16.54 10.80
N PRO A 116 -5.52 16.26 11.85
CA PRO A 116 -5.63 17.17 13.00
C PRO A 116 -4.31 17.30 13.78
N GLN A 117 -3.57 16.20 13.94
CA GLN A 117 -2.28 16.20 14.64
C GLN A 117 -1.21 17.00 13.88
N ILE A 118 -1.21 16.94 12.54
CA ILE A 118 -0.36 17.77 11.69
C ILE A 118 -0.70 19.26 11.86
N SER A 119 -1.99 19.61 11.96
CA SER A 119 -2.41 21.00 12.19
C SER A 119 -1.85 21.53 13.50
N GLN A 120 -2.01 20.78 14.60
CA GLN A 120 -1.45 21.13 15.91
C GLN A 120 0.09 21.21 15.89
N MET A 121 0.76 20.27 15.23
CA MET A 121 2.22 20.30 15.09
C MET A 121 2.69 21.51 14.26
N SER A 122 1.93 21.90 13.24
CA SER A 122 2.19 23.10 12.44
C SER A 122 2.03 24.38 13.27
N GLU A 123 1.00 24.45 14.12
CA GLU A 123 0.80 25.56 15.05
C GLU A 123 1.95 25.66 16.07
N SER A 124 2.53 24.53 16.47
CA SER A 124 3.73 24.49 17.31
C SER A 124 5.05 24.78 16.58
N LEU A 125 5.00 25.23 15.31
CA LEU A 125 6.15 25.51 14.45
C LEU A 125 7.10 24.31 14.26
N LEU A 126 6.58 23.09 14.39
CA LEU A 126 7.36 21.89 14.19
C LEU A 126 7.66 21.73 12.69
N LEU A 127 8.93 21.54 12.36
CA LEU A 127 9.35 21.32 10.97
C LEU A 127 8.63 20.09 10.38
N PRO A 128 8.16 20.14 9.11
CA PRO A 128 7.40 19.04 8.51
C PRO A 128 8.09 17.67 8.61
N ARG A 129 9.43 17.63 8.48
CA ARG A 129 10.22 16.40 8.62
C ARG A 129 10.18 15.82 10.03
N LYS A 130 10.15 16.67 11.06
CA LYS A 130 10.03 16.25 12.47
C LYS A 130 8.61 15.77 12.78
N ALA A 131 7.60 16.49 12.28
CA ALA A 131 6.20 16.07 12.40
C ALA A 131 5.98 14.67 11.77
N GLN A 132 6.51 14.46 10.57
CA GLN A 132 6.44 13.16 9.90
C GLN A 132 7.15 12.05 10.68
N ALA A 133 8.36 12.31 11.20
CA ALA A 133 9.10 11.31 11.97
C ALA A 133 8.37 10.93 13.28
N GLN A 134 7.76 11.91 13.95
CA GLN A 134 6.99 11.68 15.17
C GLN A 134 5.74 10.82 14.90
N LEU A 135 4.99 11.13 13.84
CA LEU A 135 3.84 10.32 13.42
C LEU A 135 4.25 8.89 13.03
N CYS A 136 5.37 8.73 12.33
CA CYS A 136 5.89 7.40 12.02
C CYS A 136 6.23 6.60 13.28
N SER A 137 6.87 7.24 14.27
CA SER A 137 7.24 6.60 15.53
C SER A 137 6.01 6.20 16.36
N GLN A 138 4.96 7.05 16.37
CA GLN A 138 3.68 6.75 17.02
C GLN A 138 2.98 5.54 16.40
N ARG A 139 3.01 5.43 15.07
CA ARG A 139 2.46 4.27 14.33
C ARG A 139 3.19 2.98 14.63
N GLU A 140 4.52 3.01 14.75
CA GLU A 140 5.33 1.83 15.10
C GLU A 140 5.10 1.40 16.55
N SER A 141 4.86 2.35 17.45
CA SER A 141 4.65 2.09 18.88
C SER A 141 3.22 1.66 19.23
N GLY A 142 2.28 1.73 18.29
CA GLY A 142 0.85 1.48 18.54
C GLY A 142 0.19 2.50 19.48
N MET A 143 0.91 3.56 19.89
CA MET A 143 0.38 4.63 20.72
C MET A 143 -0.26 5.70 19.85
N TYR A 144 -1.56 5.58 19.64
CA TYR A 144 -2.37 6.76 19.33
C TYR A 144 -2.57 7.52 20.63
N LEU A 145 -2.09 8.75 20.71
CA LEU A 145 -2.56 9.69 21.74
C LEU A 145 -4.06 9.84 21.53
N LEU A 146 -4.86 9.21 22.40
CA LEU A 146 -6.26 9.55 22.59
C LEU A 146 -6.27 10.97 23.15
N ILE A 147 -6.44 11.95 22.26
CA ILE A 147 -6.64 13.33 22.67
C ILE A 147 -8.16 13.48 22.86
N ALA A 148 -8.55 13.66 24.12
CA ALA A 148 -9.90 13.97 24.57
C ALA A 148 -10.32 15.38 24.16
#